data_AF-A0A4U1GNS8-F1
#
_entry.id   AF-A0A4U1GNS8-F1
#
_cell.length_a   1.000
_cell.length_b   1.000
_cell.length_c   1.000
_cell.angle_alpha   90.00
_cell.angle_beta   90.00
_cell.angle_gamma   90.00
#
_symmetry.space_group_name_H-M   'P 1'
#
loop_
_entity.id
_entity.type
_entity.pdbx_description
1 polymer ?
#
loop_
_entity_poly.entity_id
_entity_poly.type
_entity_poly.pdbx_seq_one_letter_code
_entity_poly.pdbx_strand_id
1 'polypeptide(L)'
;MYSGSQLTVTLDGKNVTSVRSVTLSSKLLDANLSPDKDPDQFVHPSNPTYTTIVTIDGFPTSKESSSFTTVSDLMGFKGDTDIKGVEYKYDAEFTGDPLLHHANQGLILRFAKQ
;
A
#
# COMPACT_ATOMS: atom_id res chain seq x y z
N MET A 1 5.33 6.09 8.14
CA MET A 1 4.22 7.00 7.81
C MET A 1 4.66 7.83 6.63
N TYR A 2 3.82 7.95 5.60
CA TYR A 2 4.07 8.73 4.39
C TYR A 2 3.11 9.91 4.34
N SER A 3 3.60 11.10 3.98
CA SER A 3 2.79 12.32 3.90
C SER A 3 3.48 13.39 3.04
N GLY A 4 2.75 14.44 2.66
CA GLY A 4 3.32 15.56 1.90
C GLY A 4 3.95 15.09 0.58
N SER A 5 5.18 15.52 0.30
CA SER A 5 5.90 15.17 -0.93
C SER A 5 6.31 13.69 -1.04
N GLN A 6 6.22 12.92 0.05
CA GLN A 6 6.52 11.49 0.07
C GLN A 6 5.29 10.62 -0.23
N LEU A 7 4.13 11.22 -0.50
CA LEU A 7 2.89 10.49 -0.70
C LEU A 7 2.17 10.97 -1.95
N THR A 8 1.89 10.05 -2.86
CA THR A 8 0.97 10.26 -3.97
C THR A 8 -0.15 9.23 -3.88
N VAL A 9 -1.40 9.69 -3.84
CA VAL A 9 -2.57 8.82 -3.90
C VAL A 9 -3.42 9.17 -5.10
N THR A 10 -3.78 8.19 -5.92
CA THR A 10 -4.67 8.37 -7.07
C THR A 10 -5.88 7.44 -7.00
N LEU A 11 -6.99 7.89 -7.57
CA LEU A 11 -8.22 7.13 -7.78
C LEU A 11 -8.64 7.29 -9.24
N ASP A 12 -8.75 6.17 -9.96
CA ASP A 12 -9.06 6.13 -11.39
C ASP A 12 -8.14 7.07 -12.20
N GLY A 13 -6.85 7.10 -11.83
CA GLY A 13 -5.81 7.93 -12.46
C GLY A 13 -5.81 9.41 -12.02
N LYS A 14 -6.71 9.85 -11.14
CA LYS A 14 -6.77 11.24 -10.65
C LYS A 14 -6.22 11.36 -9.23
N ASN A 15 -5.43 12.40 -8.98
CA ASN A 15 -4.89 12.66 -7.64
C ASN A 15 -6.01 12.88 -6.61
N VAL A 16 -5.92 12.20 -5.48
CA VAL A 16 -6.81 12.35 -4.33
C VAL A 16 -6.16 13.27 -3.31
N THR A 17 -6.37 14.58 -3.48
CA THR A 17 -5.74 15.62 -2.64
C THR A 17 -6.28 15.68 -1.21
N SER A 18 -7.38 14.96 -0.93
CA SER A 18 -7.93 14.86 0.41
C SER A 18 -7.09 13.97 1.33
N VAL A 19 -6.27 13.07 0.78
CA VAL A 19 -5.43 12.18 1.57
C VAL A 19 -4.29 12.98 2.20
N ARG A 20 -4.23 12.97 3.53
CA ARG A 20 -3.21 13.69 4.30
C ARG A 20 -1.99 12.82 4.59
N SER A 21 -2.23 11.55 4.90
CA SER A 21 -1.17 10.61 5.24
C SER A 21 -1.60 9.16 5.06
N VAL A 22 -0.60 8.30 4.83
CA VAL A 22 -0.75 6.84 4.90
C VAL A 22 0.20 6.29 5.95
N THR A 23 -0.32 5.50 6.87
CA THR A 23 0.46 4.79 7.89
C THR A 23 0.43 3.30 7.59
N LEU A 24 1.61 2.68 7.60
CA LEU A 24 1.79 1.26 7.43
C LEU A 24 2.27 0.66 8.75
N SER A 25 1.60 -0.39 9.21
CA SER A 25 2.04 -1.20 10.35
C SER A 25 2.23 -2.64 9.89
N SER A 26 3.48 -3.08 9.84
CA SER A 26 3.88 -4.35 9.23
C SER A 26 4.39 -5.33 10.27
N LYS A 27 3.98 -6.59 10.14
CA LYS A 27 4.50 -7.73 10.89
C LYS A 27 5.01 -8.79 9.91
N LEU A 28 6.21 -9.30 10.14
CA LEU A 28 6.80 -10.36 9.31
C LEU A 28 5.83 -11.55 9.22
N LEU A 29 5.59 -12.03 8.00
CA LEU A 29 4.87 -13.27 7.77
C LEU A 29 5.81 -14.45 7.94
N ASP A 30 5.33 -15.49 8.63
CA ASP A 30 6.09 -16.74 8.78
C ASP A 30 6.22 -17.51 7.45
N ALA A 31 5.39 -17.16 6.45
CA ALA A 31 5.43 -17.72 5.10
C ALA A 31 5.70 -16.60 4.08
N ASN A 32 6.68 -16.80 3.19
CA ASN A 32 6.97 -15.88 2.08
C ASN A 32 5.89 -15.99 1.00
N LEU A 33 4.79 -15.27 1.19
CA LEU A 33 3.73 -15.13 0.20
C LEU A 33 4.08 -14.01 -0.79
N SER A 34 3.83 -14.22 -2.09
CA SER A 34 3.97 -13.16 -3.09
C SER A 34 2.86 -12.11 -2.93
N PRO A 35 3.17 -10.79 -2.90
CA PRO A 35 2.15 -9.76 -3.06
C PRO A 35 1.51 -9.77 -4.47
N ASP A 36 2.13 -10.49 -5.42
CA ASP A 36 1.72 -10.50 -6.82
C ASP A 36 0.66 -11.54 -7.20
N LYS A 37 0.34 -12.46 -6.29
CA LYS A 37 -0.71 -13.47 -6.46
C LYS A 37 -0.69 -14.16 -7.85
N ASP A 38 0.34 -14.97 -8.07
CA ASP A 38 0.23 -16.17 -8.89
C ASP A 38 0.49 -17.37 -7.96
N PRO A 39 -0.51 -18.24 -7.72
CA PRO A 39 -0.38 -19.38 -6.79
C PRO A 39 0.64 -20.42 -7.24
N ASP A 40 1.09 -20.40 -8.49
CA ASP A 40 2.07 -21.34 -9.06
C ASP A 40 3.50 -20.76 -9.10
N GLN A 41 3.69 -19.52 -8.65
CA GLN A 41 4.98 -18.85 -8.71
C GLN A 41 5.72 -18.96 -7.37
N PHE A 42 6.75 -19.83 -7.35
CA PHE A 42 7.72 -19.89 -6.26
C PHE A 42 8.51 -18.58 -6.18
N VAL A 43 8.17 -17.73 -5.21
CA VAL A 43 8.99 -16.58 -4.85
C VAL A 43 10.25 -17.09 -4.18
N HIS A 44 11.41 -16.56 -4.56
CA HIS A 44 12.67 -16.90 -3.89
C HIS A 44 12.53 -16.65 -2.38
N PRO A 45 12.95 -17.61 -1.52
CA PRO A 45 12.74 -17.56 -0.07
C PRO A 45 13.48 -16.42 0.66
N SER A 46 14.22 -15.58 -0.07
CA SER A 46 15.01 -14.47 0.45
C SER A 46 14.29 -13.12 0.46
N ASN A 47 13.07 -13.02 -0.08
CA ASN A 47 12.28 -11.78 -0.02
C ASN A 47 11.26 -11.86 1.11
N PRO A 48 11.53 -11.22 2.28
CA PRO A 48 10.59 -11.26 3.39
C PRO A 48 9.31 -10.55 2.99
N THR A 49 8.17 -11.15 3.31
CA THR A 49 6.87 -10.50 3.17
C THR A 49 6.23 -10.26 4.52
N TYR A 50 5.33 -9.29 4.55
CA TYR A 50 4.76 -8.75 5.77
C TYR A 50 3.24 -8.67 5.65
N THR A 51 2.55 -9.03 6.74
CA THR A 51 1.16 -8.63 6.92
C THR A 51 1.18 -7.16 7.30
N THR A 52 0.63 -6.32 6.43
CA THR A 52 0.66 -4.87 6.58
C THR A 52 -0.76 -4.33 6.73
N ILE A 53 -1.00 -3.62 7.82
CA ILE A 53 -2.21 -2.80 7.99
C ILE A 53 -1.92 -1.43 7.38
N VAL A 54 -2.68 -1.07 6.36
CA VAL A 54 -2.64 0.22 5.67
C VAL A 54 -3.74 1.08 6.25
N THR A 55 -3.41 2.24 6.81
CA THR A 55 -4.37 3.25 7.27
C THR A 55 -4.21 4.52 6.45
N ILE A 56 -5.28 4.97 5.82
CA ILE A 56 -5.32 6.14 4.94
C ILE A 56 -6.20 7.20 5.59
N ASP A 57 -5.61 8.35 5.90
CA ASP A 57 -6.36 9.48 6.45
C ASP A 57 -6.78 10.44 5.34
N GLY A 58 -8.08 10.75 5.26
CA GLY A 58 -8.68 11.57 4.21
C GLY A 58 -9.19 10.77 2.99
N PHE A 59 -9.53 9.49 3.19
CA PHE A 59 -10.09 8.60 2.16
C PHE A 59 -11.18 7.68 2.74
N PRO A 60 -12.30 7.42 2.02
CA PRO A 60 -12.61 7.90 0.66
C PRO A 60 -13.09 9.36 0.63
N THR A 61 -13.32 9.96 1.79
CA THR A 61 -13.67 11.39 1.93
C THR A 61 -12.66 12.10 2.83
N SER A 62 -12.57 13.43 2.72
CA SER A 62 -11.57 14.24 3.42
C SER A 62 -11.68 14.25 4.95
N LYS A 63 -12.80 13.79 5.52
CA LYS A 63 -13.04 13.80 6.98
C LYS A 63 -12.81 12.45 7.64
N GLU A 64 -12.50 11.43 6.86
CA GLU A 64 -12.58 10.05 7.30
C GLU A 64 -11.25 9.34 7.09
N SER A 65 -10.97 8.37 7.96
CA SER A 65 -9.85 7.47 7.78
C SER A 65 -10.37 6.07 7.50
N SER A 66 -9.68 5.34 6.62
CA SER A 66 -10.02 3.96 6.25
C SER A 66 -8.80 3.08 6.45
N SER A 67 -9.00 1.79 6.73
CA SER A 67 -7.90 0.85 6.87
C SER A 67 -8.22 -0.49 6.21
N PHE A 68 -7.21 -1.14 5.68
CA PHE A 68 -7.28 -2.50 5.17
C PHE A 68 -5.97 -3.25 5.42
N THR A 69 -6.04 -4.57 5.35
CA THR A 69 -4.88 -5.45 5.52
C THR A 69 -4.44 -6.00 4.16
N THR A 70 -3.13 -6.06 3.94
CA THR A 70 -2.52 -6.59 2.72
C THR A 70 -1.24 -7.36 3.02
N VAL A 71 -0.74 -8.09 2.02
CA VAL A 71 0.61 -8.64 2.02
C VAL A 71 1.51 -7.65 1.28
N SER A 72 2.60 -7.23 1.91
CA SER A 72 3.60 -6.35 1.28
C SER A 72 4.98 -6.98 1.30
N ASP A 73 5.85 -6.55 0.39
CA ASP A 73 7.27 -6.86 0.39
C ASP A 73 8.10 -5.57 0.42
N LEU A 74 9.37 -5.64 0.02
CA LEU A 74 10.27 -4.48 -0.04
C LEU A 74 9.97 -3.51 -1.18
N MET A 75 9.26 -3.96 -2.22
CA MET A 75 8.95 -3.16 -3.41
C MET A 75 7.57 -2.50 -3.32
N GLY A 76 6.59 -3.17 -2.71
CA GLY A 76 5.25 -2.64 -2.64
C GLY A 76 4.20 -3.65 -2.17
N PHE A 77 2.96 -3.39 -2.56
CA PHE A 77 1.81 -4.25 -2.28
C PHE A 77 0.67 -3.97 -3.27
N LYS A 78 -0.12 -4.99 -3.60
CA LYS A 78 -1.30 -4.83 -4.46
C LYS A 78 -2.37 -5.85 -4.11
N GLY A 79 -3.59 -5.61 -4.57
CA GLY A 79 -4.72 -6.50 -4.32
C GLY A 79 -6.05 -5.80 -4.47
N ASP A 80 -7.06 -6.35 -3.79
CA ASP A 80 -8.42 -5.83 -3.78
C ASP A 80 -8.85 -5.55 -2.33
N THR A 81 -9.66 -4.52 -2.13
CA THR A 81 -10.18 -4.13 -0.80
C THR A 81 -11.57 -3.53 -0.91
N ASP A 82 -12.38 -3.71 0.13
CA ASP A 82 -13.61 -2.96 0.32
C ASP A 82 -13.36 -1.78 1.27
N ILE A 83 -13.68 -0.57 0.83
CA ILE A 83 -13.66 0.62 1.68
C ILE A 83 -15.05 1.23 1.64
N LYS A 84 -15.81 0.98 2.72
CA LYS A 84 -17.17 1.49 2.94
C LYS A 84 -18.19 1.00 1.89
N GLY A 85 -18.13 -0.27 1.54
CA GLY A 85 -19.06 -0.86 0.57
C GLY A 85 -18.75 -0.49 -0.88
N VAL A 86 -17.53 -0.02 -1.15
CA VAL A 86 -17.02 0.19 -2.51
C VAL A 86 -15.78 -0.66 -2.65
N GLU A 87 -15.79 -1.54 -3.66
CA GLU A 87 -14.66 -2.38 -4.01
C GLU A 87 -13.64 -1.59 -4.83
N TYR A 88 -12.38 -1.72 -4.43
CA TYR A 88 -11.25 -1.10 -5.11
C TYR A 88 -10.17 -2.14 -5.36
N LYS A 89 -9.64 -2.11 -6.58
CA LYS A 89 -8.33 -2.67 -6.86
C LYS A 89 -7.27 -1.63 -6.51
N TYR A 90 -6.20 -2.05 -5.84
CA TYR A 90 -5.08 -1.18 -5.49
C TYR A 90 -3.73 -1.74 -5.92
N ASP A 91 -2.82 -0.82 -6.20
CA ASP A 91 -1.42 -1.06 -6.51
C ASP A 91 -0.58 0.00 -5.81
N ALA A 92 0.42 -0.43 -5.05
CA ALA A 92 1.26 0.44 -4.25
C ALA A 92 2.73 0.13 -4.47
N GLU A 93 3.52 1.19 -4.59
CA GLU A 93 4.95 1.13 -4.87
C GLU A 93 5.70 1.99 -3.84
N PHE A 94 6.72 1.38 -3.22
CA PHE A 94 7.70 2.11 -2.45
C PHE A 94 8.71 2.74 -3.38
N THR A 95 8.93 4.04 -3.22
CA THR A 95 9.90 4.82 -4.01
C THR A 95 11.08 5.22 -3.14
N GLY A 96 12.21 5.50 -3.79
CA GLY A 96 13.47 5.75 -3.10
C GLY A 96 14.26 4.48 -2.83
N ASP A 97 15.49 4.64 -2.36
CA ASP A 97 16.36 3.50 -2.06
C ASP A 97 16.02 2.92 -0.67
N PRO A 98 15.73 1.61 -0.56
CA PRO A 98 15.41 0.96 0.71
C PRO A 98 16.55 1.03 1.75
N LEU A 99 17.79 1.23 1.31
CA LEU A 99 18.96 1.38 2.17
C LEU A 99 19.17 2.82 2.67
N LEU A 100 18.44 3.79 2.11
CA LEU A 100 18.47 5.17 2.57
C LEU A 100 17.48 5.40 3.71
N HIS A 101 17.69 6.51 4.42
CA HIS A 101 16.82 6.93 5.52
C HIS A 101 15.35 6.99 5.07
N HIS A 102 14.42 6.57 5.93
CA HIS A 102 12.97 6.53 5.63
C HIS A 102 12.40 7.87 5.13
N ALA A 103 13.04 8.99 5.47
CA ALA A 103 12.68 10.32 4.96
C ALA A 103 12.95 10.53 3.45
N ASN A 104 13.72 9.65 2.83
CA ASN A 104 13.98 9.64 1.38
C ASN A 104 13.14 8.58 0.66
N GLN A 105 12.26 7.89 1.39
CA GLN A 105 11.34 6.91 0.85
C GLN A 105 9.96 7.55 0.68
N GLY A 106 9.26 7.15 -0.37
CA GLY A 106 7.91 7.61 -0.67
C GLY A 106 6.97 6.45 -0.98
N LEU A 107 5.68 6.74 -1.00
CA LEU A 107 4.63 5.81 -1.34
C LEU A 107 3.80 6.39 -2.49
N ILE A 108 3.70 5.62 -3.57
CA ILE A 108 2.69 5.84 -4.60
C ILE A 108 1.61 4.79 -4.40
N LEU A 109 0.37 5.20 -4.13
CA LEU A 109 -0.78 4.33 -3.93
C LEU A 109 -1.86 4.65 -4.95
N ARG A 110 -2.21 3.67 -5.77
CA ARG A 110 -3.13 3.81 -6.90
C ARG A 110 -4.35 2.97 -6.64
N PHE A 111 -5.54 3.56 -6.70
CA PHE A 111 -6.82 2.87 -6.64
C PHE A 111 -7.55 2.93 -7.98
N ALA A 112 -8.29 1.88 -8.28
CA ALA A 112 -9.29 1.84 -9.33
C ALA A 112 -10.58 1.20 -8.77
N LYS A 113 -11.74 1.82 -9.03
CA LYS A 113 -13.02 1.21 -8.65
C LYS A 113 -13.30 -0.03 -9.50
N GLN A 114 -13.92 -1.04 -8.90
CA GLN A 114 -14.42 -2.22 -9.61
C GLN A 114 -15.88 -2.06 -10.03
#